data_AF-A0A856MBC3-F1
#
_entry.id   AF-A0A856MBC3-F1
#
_cell.length_a   1.000
_cell.length_b   1.000
_cell.length_c   1.000
_cell.angle_alpha   90.00
_cell.angle_beta   90.00
_cell.angle_gamma   90.00
#
_symmetry.space_group_name_H-M   'P 1'
#
loop_
_entity.id
_entity.type
_entity.pdbx_description
1 polymer ?
#
loop_
_entity_poly.entity_id
_entity_poly.type
_entity_poly.pdbx_seq_one_letter_code
_entity_poly.pdbx_strand_id
1 'polypeptide(L)'
;MIKQNCGAWLSGLTFIGLSPLVIVAGQIRASAACPVPDSISDQATVIASFLNSECTKQTLTQETTYYRYYNNDNTYKFGRYLTSNFYDSSNGKTTLDVIQELALAQYFGPPPNLAQLRETVTLPAGLDVYIGIAGPQPPNVCYPGGATQAFIENTRTPGVSFVFDGNVPDGSSLSANCYSATGAKPIPEPSPLFGIGVLATIGLAAAFNRTLIESKTKQIANSY
;
A
#
# COMPACT_ATOMS: atom_id res chain seq x y z
N MET A 1 -41.84 -76.60 -24.34
CA MET A 1 -40.42 -76.94 -24.07
C MET A 1 -39.57 -76.36 -25.18
N ILE A 2 -38.47 -75.66 -24.81
CA ILE A 2 -37.23 -75.40 -25.58
C ILE A 2 -37.35 -74.29 -26.66
N LYS A 3 -36.98 -73.04 -26.33
CA LYS A 3 -35.66 -72.33 -26.48
C LYS A 3 -35.37 -71.88 -27.93
N GLN A 4 -35.37 -70.56 -28.20
CA GLN A 4 -34.18 -69.67 -28.39
C GLN A 4 -33.33 -70.08 -29.61
N ASN A 5 -32.90 -69.23 -30.56
CA ASN A 5 -32.50 -67.83 -30.47
C ASN A 5 -32.22 -67.22 -31.88
N CYS A 6 -32.25 -65.88 -31.94
CA CYS A 6 -31.34 -64.92 -32.59
C CYS A 6 -31.07 -64.88 -34.11
N GLY A 7 -31.05 -63.64 -34.62
CA GLY A 7 -30.33 -63.25 -35.84
C GLY A 7 -30.77 -61.88 -36.39
N ALA A 8 -30.35 -60.79 -35.74
CA ALA A 8 -30.65 -59.40 -36.11
C ALA A 8 -29.74 -58.88 -37.24
N TRP A 9 -30.26 -57.98 -38.09
CA TRP A 9 -29.47 -57.05 -38.92
C TRP A 9 -30.24 -55.76 -39.24
N LEU A 10 -29.48 -54.65 -39.32
CA LEU A 10 -29.81 -53.28 -39.75
C LEU A 10 -30.58 -52.46 -38.69
N SER A 11 -30.23 -51.22 -38.32
CA SER A 11 -29.59 -50.07 -39.00
C SER A 11 -29.15 -49.11 -37.86
N GLY A 12 -28.00 -48.42 -37.87
CA GLY A 12 -27.76 -47.17 -38.59
C GLY A 12 -28.53 -45.97 -38.00
N LEU A 13 -27.86 -45.03 -37.30
CA LEU A 13 -27.99 -43.55 -37.44
C LEU A 13 -27.36 -42.74 -36.27
N THR A 14 -26.43 -41.85 -36.67
CA THR A 14 -26.12 -40.48 -36.20
C THR A 14 -25.94 -40.19 -34.70
N PHE A 15 -24.68 -40.00 -34.29
CA PHE A 15 -24.31 -39.20 -33.12
C PHE A 15 -24.22 -37.71 -33.50
N ILE A 16 -25.17 -36.92 -33.01
CA ILE A 16 -25.03 -35.46 -32.92
C ILE A 16 -24.16 -35.19 -31.68
N GLY A 17 -22.89 -34.89 -31.92
CA GLY A 17 -21.96 -34.45 -30.87
C GLY A 17 -22.30 -33.04 -30.41
N LEU A 18 -23.22 -32.92 -29.45
CA LEU A 18 -23.33 -31.73 -28.61
C LEU A 18 -22.24 -31.82 -27.54
N SER A 19 -21.08 -31.25 -27.80
CA SER A 19 -20.10 -30.97 -26.75
C SER A 19 -20.71 -29.91 -25.82
N PRO A 20 -20.95 -30.21 -24.53
CA PRO A 20 -21.20 -29.15 -23.58
C PRO A 20 -19.90 -28.35 -23.46
N LEU A 21 -19.94 -27.10 -23.91
CA LEU A 21 -18.97 -26.08 -23.53
C LEU A 21 -19.04 -25.98 -22.00
N VAL A 22 -18.09 -26.63 -21.32
CA VAL A 22 -17.83 -26.35 -19.91
C VAL A 22 -17.18 -24.97 -19.88
N ILE A 23 -17.99 -23.94 -19.69
CA ILE A 23 -17.49 -22.64 -19.26
C ILE A 23 -16.98 -22.86 -17.83
N VAL A 24 -15.69 -23.16 -17.70
CA VAL A 24 -14.99 -22.96 -16.44
C VAL A 24 -15.06 -21.46 -16.20
N ALA A 25 -16.01 -21.04 -15.37
CA ALA A 25 -15.95 -19.73 -14.76
C ALA A 25 -14.62 -19.69 -14.00
N GLY A 26 -13.60 -19.10 -14.62
CA GLY A 26 -12.42 -18.68 -13.89
C GLY A 26 -12.95 -17.85 -12.74
N GLN A 27 -12.77 -18.32 -11.51
CA GLN A 27 -12.95 -17.50 -10.34
C GLN A 27 -11.99 -16.32 -10.54
N ILE A 28 -12.54 -15.20 -11.04
CA ILE A 28 -11.93 -13.89 -10.83
C ILE A 28 -11.84 -13.84 -9.31
N ARG A 29 -10.64 -14.03 -8.76
CA ARG A 29 -10.42 -13.85 -7.33
C ARG A 29 -10.97 -12.46 -7.05
N ALA A 30 -12.05 -12.39 -6.28
CA ALA A 30 -12.49 -11.12 -5.74
C ALA A 30 -11.24 -10.55 -5.06
N SER A 31 -10.76 -9.43 -5.59
CA SER A 31 -9.77 -8.57 -4.96
C SER A 31 -10.14 -8.51 -3.48
N ALA A 32 -9.26 -9.01 -2.60
CA ALA A 32 -9.57 -9.06 -1.18
C ALA A 32 -9.48 -7.64 -0.65
N ALA A 33 -10.64 -6.98 -0.51
CA ALA A 33 -10.74 -5.66 0.08
C ALA A 33 -9.98 -5.63 1.42
N CYS A 34 -9.17 -4.60 1.64
CA CYS A 34 -8.38 -4.44 2.85
C CYS A 34 -9.29 -4.29 4.09
N PRO A 35 -9.34 -5.28 5.01
CA PRO A 35 -10.37 -5.36 6.05
C PRO A 35 -10.03 -4.51 7.29
N VAL A 36 -9.51 -3.29 7.09
CA VAL A 36 -9.20 -2.35 8.18
C VAL A 36 -10.51 -1.91 8.86
N PRO A 37 -10.60 -1.82 10.20
CA PRO A 37 -11.86 -1.52 10.88
C PRO A 37 -12.34 -0.10 10.62
N ASP A 38 -13.66 0.06 10.52
CA ASP A 38 -14.31 1.37 10.35
C ASP A 38 -14.07 2.32 11.54
N SER A 39 -13.64 1.80 12.69
CA SER A 39 -13.28 2.59 13.87
C SER A 39 -11.98 3.38 13.70
N ILE A 40 -11.19 3.11 12.66
CA ILE A 40 -9.97 3.85 12.36
C ILE A 40 -10.32 5.15 11.64
N SER A 41 -10.06 6.30 12.28
CA SER A 41 -10.50 7.62 11.78
C SER A 41 -9.96 8.00 10.39
N ASP A 42 -8.82 7.45 10.00
CA ASP A 42 -8.19 7.64 8.68
C ASP A 42 -8.21 6.38 7.82
N GLN A 43 -9.20 5.49 8.03
CA GLN A 43 -9.34 4.21 7.33
C GLN A 43 -9.19 4.33 5.81
N ALA A 44 -9.85 5.30 5.17
CA ALA A 44 -9.76 5.49 3.73
C ALA A 44 -8.32 5.74 3.25
N THR A 45 -7.55 6.52 4.00
CA THR A 45 -6.13 6.78 3.73
C THR A 45 -5.30 5.51 3.93
N VAL A 46 -5.56 4.75 4.99
CA VAL A 46 -4.87 3.47 5.26
C VAL A 46 -5.13 2.48 4.12
N ILE A 47 -6.39 2.31 3.71
CA ILE A 47 -6.78 1.41 2.60
C ILE A 47 -6.13 1.88 1.29
N ALA A 48 -6.18 3.17 0.97
CA ALA A 48 -5.57 3.73 -0.23
C ALA A 48 -4.03 3.63 -0.25
N SER A 49 -3.38 3.45 0.91
CA SER A 49 -1.94 3.26 0.99
C SER A 49 -1.49 1.86 0.53
N PHE A 50 -2.40 0.90 0.42
CA PHE A 50 -2.10 -0.43 -0.11
C PHE A 50 -2.38 -0.51 -1.61
N LEU A 51 -1.58 -1.32 -2.31
CA LEU A 51 -1.73 -1.57 -3.73
C LEU A 51 -3.13 -2.13 -4.02
N ASN A 52 -3.82 -1.52 -4.97
CA ASN A 52 -5.22 -1.83 -5.33
C ASN A 52 -6.21 -1.77 -4.15
N SER A 53 -5.83 -1.11 -3.05
CA SER A 53 -6.63 -1.11 -1.82
C SER A 53 -6.84 -2.51 -1.22
N GLU A 54 -5.87 -3.40 -1.42
CA GLU A 54 -5.88 -4.78 -0.96
C GLU A 54 -4.88 -5.00 0.18
N CYS A 55 -5.34 -5.60 1.27
CA CYS A 55 -4.49 -6.06 2.35
C CYS A 55 -5.14 -7.26 3.05
N THR A 56 -4.35 -8.02 3.80
CA THR A 56 -4.82 -9.15 4.60
C THR A 56 -4.68 -8.82 6.08
N LYS A 57 -5.74 -9.04 6.85
CA LYS A 57 -5.66 -9.04 8.31
C LYS A 57 -5.02 -10.35 8.79
N GLN A 58 -3.98 -10.23 9.60
CA GLN A 58 -3.31 -11.34 10.25
C GLN A 58 -3.20 -11.07 11.75
N THR A 59 -3.74 -11.98 12.56
CA THR A 59 -3.47 -12.01 14.00
C THR A 59 -2.14 -12.74 14.21
N LEU A 60 -1.17 -12.07 14.83
CA LEU A 60 0.15 -12.66 15.07
C LEU A 60 0.06 -13.82 16.06
N THR A 61 0.63 -14.97 15.73
CA THR A 61 0.68 -16.13 16.63
C THR A 61 1.89 -16.13 17.55
N GLN A 62 2.88 -15.31 17.23
CA GLN A 62 4.13 -15.15 17.96
C GLN A 62 4.63 -13.71 17.83
N GLU A 63 5.59 -13.34 18.66
CA GLU A 63 6.31 -12.08 18.48
C GLU A 63 6.91 -12.00 17.08
N THR A 64 6.68 -10.87 16.41
CA THR A 64 7.10 -10.66 15.02
C THR A 64 7.75 -9.30 14.87
N THR A 65 8.89 -9.28 14.19
CA THR A 65 9.69 -8.09 13.98
C THR A 65 9.40 -7.48 12.60
N TYR A 66 9.22 -6.17 12.58
CA TYR A 66 9.14 -5.33 11.40
C TYR A 66 10.17 -4.20 11.50
N TYR A 67 10.26 -3.40 10.44
CA TYR A 67 11.09 -2.21 10.37
C TYR A 67 10.24 -0.97 10.14
N ARG A 68 10.75 0.16 10.60
CA ARG A 68 10.20 1.49 10.34
C ARG A 68 11.31 2.46 9.95
N TYR A 69 10.98 3.36 9.01
CA TYR A 69 11.90 4.37 8.51
C TYR A 69 11.32 5.77 8.74
N TYR A 70 12.15 6.65 9.30
CA TYR A 70 11.72 7.98 9.79
C TYR A 70 12.85 9.00 9.76
N ASN A 71 12.58 10.24 10.19
CA ASN A 71 13.53 11.34 10.16
C ASN A 71 14.54 11.30 11.31
N ASN A 72 15.71 11.91 11.09
CA ASN A 72 16.75 12.03 12.11
C ASN A 72 16.42 12.97 13.28
N ASP A 73 15.41 13.82 13.14
CA ASP A 73 14.90 14.73 14.16
C ASP A 73 13.84 14.09 15.08
N ASN A 74 13.63 12.77 14.95
CA ASN A 74 12.59 11.98 15.63
C ASN A 74 11.15 12.35 15.23
N THR A 75 10.94 13.19 14.21
CA THR A 75 9.61 13.36 13.62
C THR A 75 9.14 12.01 13.08
N TYR A 76 7.93 11.61 13.46
CA TYR A 76 7.31 10.32 13.10
C TYR A 76 7.98 9.08 13.66
N LYS A 77 8.80 9.19 14.71
CA LYS A 77 9.41 8.05 15.39
C LYS A 77 8.38 6.94 15.66
N PHE A 78 7.27 7.29 16.28
CA PHE A 78 6.14 6.38 16.48
C PHE A 78 5.13 6.52 15.35
N GLY A 79 4.99 5.49 14.51
CA GLY A 79 3.93 5.46 13.52
C GLY A 79 3.46 4.05 13.19
N ARG A 80 2.31 4.01 12.54
CA ARG A 80 1.49 2.81 12.34
C ARG A 80 1.87 2.00 11.11
N TYR A 81 2.62 2.60 10.19
CA TYR A 81 3.10 1.96 8.96
C TYR A 81 4.49 1.36 9.19
N LEU A 82 4.59 0.07 8.90
CA LEU A 82 5.76 -0.77 9.11
C LEU A 82 6.06 -1.54 7.81
N THR A 83 7.21 -2.21 7.74
CA THR A 83 7.56 -3.07 6.61
C THR A 83 8.40 -4.25 7.06
N SER A 84 8.30 -5.39 6.37
CA SER A 84 9.25 -6.49 6.55
C SER A 84 10.56 -6.27 5.78
N ASN A 85 10.60 -5.27 4.90
CA ASN A 85 11.77 -4.99 4.08
C ASN A 85 12.82 -4.25 4.91
N PHE A 86 14.00 -4.87 4.96
CA PHE A 86 15.19 -4.26 5.54
C PHE A 86 15.90 -3.43 4.46
N TYR A 87 16.30 -2.19 4.78
CA TYR A 87 17.02 -1.32 3.87
C TYR A 87 18.27 -0.80 4.58
N ASP A 88 19.44 -1.17 4.07
CA ASP A 88 20.72 -0.78 4.64
C ASP A 88 21.86 -0.87 3.61
N SER A 89 23.08 -0.55 4.03
CA SER A 89 24.26 -0.67 3.17
C SER A 89 24.60 -2.12 2.82
N SER A 90 24.24 -3.11 3.64
CA SER A 90 24.54 -4.52 3.38
C SER A 90 23.76 -5.08 2.20
N ASN A 91 22.59 -4.51 1.89
CA ASN A 91 21.79 -4.88 0.72
C ASN A 91 21.73 -3.79 -0.36
N GLY A 92 22.63 -2.79 -0.29
CA GLY A 92 22.79 -1.76 -1.31
C GLY A 92 21.61 -0.80 -1.42
N LYS A 93 20.81 -0.64 -0.35
CA LYS A 93 19.65 0.23 -0.32
C LYS A 93 19.94 1.56 0.35
N THR A 94 19.23 2.59 -0.11
CA THR A 94 19.41 3.99 0.28
C THR A 94 18.09 4.62 0.76
N THR A 95 18.14 5.85 1.29
CA THR A 95 16.95 6.64 1.62
C THR A 95 16.00 6.77 0.44
N LEU A 96 16.54 6.91 -0.78
CA LEU A 96 15.74 7.00 -2.01
C LEU A 96 14.97 5.71 -2.28
N ASP A 97 15.59 4.54 -2.12
CA ASP A 97 14.92 3.25 -2.29
C ASP A 97 13.76 3.09 -1.31
N VAL A 98 13.98 3.44 -0.03
CA VAL A 98 12.94 3.38 1.00
C VAL A 98 11.77 4.28 0.64
N ILE A 99 12.05 5.52 0.22
CA ILE A 99 11.03 6.50 -0.16
C ILE A 99 10.21 6.02 -1.36
N GLN A 100 10.86 5.43 -2.36
CA GLN A 100 10.19 4.97 -3.57
C GLN A 100 9.39 3.68 -3.36
N GLU A 101 9.99 2.67 -2.73
CA GLU A 101 9.40 1.34 -2.56
C GLU A 101 8.29 1.31 -1.51
N LEU A 102 8.36 2.16 -0.48
CA LEU A 102 7.28 2.34 0.52
C LEU A 102 6.36 3.51 0.18
N ALA A 103 6.54 4.14 -0.99
CA ALA A 103 5.76 5.28 -1.47
C ALA A 103 5.61 6.42 -0.45
N LEU A 104 6.71 6.81 0.21
CA LEU A 104 6.74 7.88 1.22
C LEU A 104 6.67 9.25 0.54
N ALA A 105 5.47 9.68 0.15
CA ALA A 105 5.31 10.92 -0.58
C ALA A 105 5.74 12.14 0.25
N GLN A 106 6.65 12.96 -0.28
CA GLN A 106 7.35 14.02 0.47
C GLN A 106 6.49 15.28 0.69
N TYR A 107 5.22 15.25 0.32
CA TYR A 107 4.25 16.30 0.63
C TYR A 107 3.28 15.88 1.75
N PHE A 108 3.36 14.64 2.25
CA PHE A 108 2.60 14.22 3.42
C PHE A 108 3.28 14.68 4.70
N GLY A 109 2.65 15.65 5.37
CA GLY A 109 3.07 16.16 6.67
C GLY A 109 4.32 17.06 6.61
N PRO A 110 4.32 18.20 7.32
CA PRO A 110 5.55 18.92 7.60
C PRO A 110 6.16 18.46 8.95
N PRO A 111 7.47 18.17 9.03
CA PRO A 111 8.43 17.98 7.93
C PRO A 111 8.17 16.67 7.15
N PRO A 112 8.66 16.50 5.91
CA PRO A 112 8.47 15.26 5.15
C PRO A 112 9.28 14.09 5.74
N ASN A 113 8.86 12.85 5.51
CA ASN A 113 9.62 11.67 5.94
C ASN A 113 10.76 11.33 4.95
N LEU A 114 12.00 11.65 5.33
CA LEU A 114 13.23 11.44 4.59
C LEU A 114 13.85 10.05 4.77
N ALA A 115 13.23 9.17 5.59
CA ALA A 115 13.67 7.79 5.80
C ALA A 115 15.14 7.63 6.23
N GLN A 116 15.68 8.59 6.97
CA GLN A 116 17.10 8.65 7.34
C GLN A 116 17.48 7.65 8.43
N LEU A 117 16.56 7.35 9.33
CA LEU A 117 16.76 6.43 10.45
C LEU A 117 15.89 5.19 10.27
N ARG A 118 16.40 4.07 10.76
CA ARG A 118 15.71 2.78 10.84
C ARG A 118 15.49 2.38 12.29
N GLU A 119 14.30 1.88 12.57
CA GLU A 119 13.95 1.22 13.83
C GLU A 119 13.47 -0.20 13.57
N THR A 120 13.84 -1.09 14.47
CA THR A 120 13.24 -2.41 14.63
C THR A 120 11.99 -2.27 15.50
N VAL A 121 10.86 -2.76 15.00
CA VAL A 121 9.56 -2.71 15.67
C VAL A 121 9.10 -4.12 15.98
N THR A 122 9.08 -4.47 17.25
CA THR A 122 8.65 -5.77 17.73
C THR A 122 7.17 -5.71 18.09
N LEU A 123 6.37 -6.58 17.46
CA LEU A 123 4.93 -6.70 17.70
C LEU A 123 4.63 -7.98 18.49
N PRO A 124 3.82 -7.91 19.56
CA PRO A 124 3.52 -9.07 20.39
C PRO A 124 2.57 -10.04 19.69
N ALA A 125 2.57 -11.30 20.14
CA ALA A 125 1.54 -12.26 19.78
C ALA A 125 0.15 -11.77 20.16
N GLY A 126 -0.86 -12.12 19.37
CA GLY A 126 -2.26 -11.71 19.54
C GLY A 126 -2.59 -10.35 18.92
N LEU A 127 -1.61 -9.58 18.44
CA LEU A 127 -1.88 -8.31 17.76
C LEU A 127 -2.36 -8.55 16.32
N ASP A 128 -3.38 -7.81 15.91
CA ASP A 128 -3.83 -7.74 14.52
C ASP A 128 -2.94 -6.80 13.71
N VAL A 129 -2.48 -7.28 12.55
CA VAL A 129 -1.67 -6.53 11.59
C VAL A 129 -2.31 -6.65 10.21
N TYR A 130 -2.36 -5.54 9.48
CA TYR A 130 -2.89 -5.49 8.12
C TYR A 130 -1.73 -5.42 7.14
N ILE A 131 -1.51 -6.49 6.37
CA ILE A 131 -0.32 -6.69 5.56
C ILE A 131 -0.69 -6.67 4.08
N GLY A 132 0.07 -5.95 3.28
CA GLY A 132 -0.10 -5.86 1.84
C GLY A 132 1.14 -5.29 1.17
N ILE A 133 0.98 -4.85 -0.07
CA ILE A 133 2.03 -4.13 -0.81
C ILE A 133 1.74 -2.64 -0.72
N ALA A 134 2.76 -1.79 -0.55
CA ALA A 134 2.61 -0.35 -0.60
C ALA A 134 2.14 0.07 -2.00
N GLY A 135 1.02 0.80 -2.06
CA GLY A 135 0.45 1.32 -3.29
C GLY A 135 1.18 2.59 -3.77
N PRO A 136 1.17 2.88 -5.08
CA PRO A 136 1.79 4.09 -5.61
C PRO A 136 1.14 5.36 -5.06
N GLN A 137 1.97 6.38 -4.82
CA GLN A 137 1.50 7.72 -4.47
C GLN A 137 1.76 8.71 -5.62
N PRO A 138 0.89 9.70 -5.83
CA PRO A 138 1.12 10.71 -6.85
C PRO A 138 2.37 11.55 -6.55
N PRO A 139 3.18 11.96 -7.55
CA PRO A 139 3.25 11.38 -8.87
C PRO A 139 3.90 9.99 -8.81
N ASN A 140 3.27 8.99 -9.45
CA ASN A 140 3.68 7.57 -9.33
C ASN A 140 5.11 7.29 -9.78
N VAL A 141 5.69 8.13 -10.65
CA VAL A 141 7.10 8.02 -11.06
C VAL A 141 8.07 8.29 -9.91
N CYS A 142 7.65 9.08 -8.92
CA CYS A 142 8.45 9.42 -7.74
C CYS A 142 8.18 8.46 -6.57
N TYR A 143 6.96 7.93 -6.47
CA TYR A 143 6.53 7.08 -5.36
C TYR A 143 5.78 5.85 -5.91
N PRO A 144 6.48 4.94 -6.61
CA PRO A 144 5.83 3.80 -7.25
C PRO A 144 5.28 2.76 -6.26
N GLY A 145 5.78 2.74 -5.03
CA GLY A 145 5.46 1.68 -4.06
C GLY A 145 6.08 0.35 -4.46
N GLY A 146 5.50 -0.75 -3.99
CA GLY A 146 5.88 -2.11 -4.39
C GLY A 146 6.56 -2.96 -3.31
N ALA A 147 7.02 -2.37 -2.20
CA ALA A 147 7.50 -3.15 -1.06
C ALA A 147 6.36 -3.59 -0.13
N THR A 148 6.64 -4.56 0.74
CA THR A 148 5.69 -4.99 1.77
C THR A 148 5.41 -3.83 2.72
N GLN A 149 4.14 -3.63 3.04
CA GLN A 149 3.67 -2.71 4.04
C GLN A 149 2.83 -3.46 5.07
N ALA A 150 3.00 -3.11 6.33
CA ALA A 150 2.17 -3.55 7.43
C ALA A 150 1.58 -2.33 8.14
N PHE A 151 0.32 -2.40 8.55
CA PHE A 151 -0.35 -1.39 9.35
C PHE A 151 -0.79 -1.98 10.69
N ILE A 152 -0.52 -1.25 11.78
CA ILE A 152 -1.05 -1.53 13.12
C ILE A 152 -1.95 -0.40 13.58
N GLU A 153 -3.02 -0.72 14.29
CA GLU A 153 -4.01 0.29 14.68
C GLU A 153 -3.48 1.24 15.75
N ASN A 154 -2.70 0.72 16.71
CA ASN A 154 -2.24 1.46 17.87
C ASN A 154 -0.78 1.13 18.20
N THR A 155 0.08 2.15 18.15
CA THR A 155 1.52 2.03 18.50
C THR A 155 1.76 1.92 20.01
N ARG A 156 0.74 2.14 20.84
CA ARG A 156 0.80 2.07 22.31
C ARG A 156 0.26 0.77 22.88
N THR A 157 -0.09 -0.20 22.02
CA THR A 157 -0.49 -1.54 22.47
C THR A 157 0.61 -2.13 23.38
N PRO A 158 0.27 -2.68 24.56
CA PRO A 158 1.25 -3.30 25.44
C PRO A 158 2.09 -4.35 24.70
N GLY A 159 3.41 -4.30 24.88
CA GLY A 159 4.35 -5.22 24.23
C GLY A 159 4.85 -4.76 22.86
N VAL A 160 4.25 -3.75 22.23
CA VAL A 160 4.85 -3.11 21.05
C VAL A 160 6.08 -2.33 21.49
N SER A 161 7.23 -2.60 20.87
CA SER A 161 8.48 -1.90 21.18
C SER A 161 9.16 -1.38 19.92
N PHE A 162 9.81 -0.21 20.05
CA PHE A 162 10.53 0.48 18.99
C PHE A 162 11.99 0.63 19.45
N VAL A 163 12.92 0.05 18.72
CA VAL A 163 14.35 0.04 19.04
C VAL A 163 15.12 0.60 17.86
N PHE A 164 15.92 1.63 18.11
CA PHE A 164 16.80 2.20 17.09
C PHE A 164 17.74 1.13 16.54
N ASP A 165 17.80 1.03 15.22
CA ASP A 165 18.53 -0.04 14.51
C ASP A 165 19.58 0.50 13.52
N GLY A 166 19.66 1.82 13.34
CA GLY A 166 20.74 2.46 12.60
C GLY A 166 20.28 3.53 11.62
N ASN A 167 21.22 3.96 10.79
CA ASN A 167 20.98 4.93 9.72
C ASN A 167 20.77 4.19 8.40
N VAL A 168 19.94 4.78 7.53
CA VAL A 168 19.87 4.38 6.12
C VAL A 168 20.91 5.18 5.34
N PRO A 169 21.72 4.54 4.47
CA PRO A 169 22.64 5.26 3.59
C PRO A 169 21.92 6.32 2.77
N ASP A 170 22.52 7.49 2.65
CA ASP A 170 21.91 8.56 1.86
C ASP A 170 21.87 8.21 0.38
N GLY A 171 20.69 8.34 -0.21
CA GLY A 171 20.46 8.21 -1.64
C GLY A 171 20.51 9.58 -2.32
N SER A 172 20.53 9.59 -3.64
CA SER A 172 20.33 10.84 -4.37
C SER A 172 18.97 11.45 -4.04
N SER A 173 18.84 12.78 -4.14
CA SER A 173 17.56 13.44 -3.93
C SER A 173 16.57 13.12 -5.05
N LEU A 174 15.28 13.15 -4.69
CA LEU A 174 14.21 13.15 -5.68
C LEU A 174 14.29 14.40 -6.56
N SER A 175 13.79 14.29 -7.79
CA SER A 175 13.65 15.44 -8.67
C SER A 175 12.64 16.45 -8.10
N ALA A 176 12.81 17.74 -8.43
CA ALA A 176 12.02 18.83 -7.85
C ALA A 176 10.50 18.68 -8.05
N ASN A 177 10.06 18.00 -9.11
CA ASN A 177 8.65 17.71 -9.39
C ASN A 177 8.02 16.67 -8.44
N CYS A 178 8.80 15.94 -7.65
CA CYS A 178 8.28 14.96 -6.69
C CYS A 178 7.70 15.61 -5.41
N TYR A 179 8.06 16.85 -5.11
CA TYR A 179 7.68 17.53 -3.86
C TYR A 179 6.29 18.20 -3.91
N SER A 180 5.47 17.90 -4.92
CA SER A 180 4.10 18.41 -5.03
C SER A 180 3.13 17.34 -5.52
N ALA A 181 1.97 17.26 -4.87
CA ALA A 181 0.84 16.47 -5.37
C ALA A 181 0.26 17.01 -6.69
N THR A 182 0.49 18.29 -7.03
CA THR A 182 -0.13 18.95 -8.20
C THR A 182 0.49 18.60 -9.56
N GLY A 183 1.65 17.92 -9.56
CA GLY A 183 2.24 17.36 -10.79
C GLY A 183 1.56 16.08 -11.29
N ALA A 184 0.61 15.55 -10.52
CA ALA A 184 -0.11 14.34 -10.86
C ALA A 184 -1.38 14.64 -11.67
N LYS A 185 -1.51 13.96 -12.80
CA LYS A 185 -2.82 13.79 -13.45
C LYS A 185 -3.74 13.12 -12.41
N PRO A 186 -4.97 13.63 -12.17
CA PRO A 186 -5.86 13.05 -11.18
C PRO A 186 -6.00 11.55 -11.43
N ILE A 187 -5.85 10.77 -10.36
CA ILE A 187 -6.11 9.32 -10.36
C ILE A 187 -7.52 9.17 -10.94
N PRO A 188 -7.73 8.37 -12.01
CA PRO A 188 -9.07 8.11 -12.49
C PRO A 188 -9.87 7.53 -11.33
N GLU A 189 -10.96 8.20 -10.98
CA GLU A 189 -11.93 7.69 -10.01
C GLU A 189 -12.21 6.22 -10.35
N PRO A 190 -12.26 5.32 -9.35
CA PRO A 190 -12.76 3.98 -9.60
C PRO A 190 -14.15 4.15 -10.21
N SER A 191 -14.31 3.67 -11.44
CA SER A 191 -15.53 3.87 -12.22
C SER A 191 -16.75 3.45 -11.39
N PRO A 192 -17.71 4.35 -11.09
CA PRO A 192 -18.89 3.98 -10.33
C PRO A 192 -19.90 3.33 -11.27
N LEU A 193 -19.68 2.06 -11.61
CA LEU A 193 -20.79 1.19 -11.95
C LEU A 193 -21.31 0.61 -10.64
N PHE A 194 -22.08 1.42 -9.90
CA PHE A 194 -23.28 1.07 -9.12
C PHE A 194 -23.73 2.29 -8.30
N GLY A 195 -24.68 3.03 -8.86
CA GLY A 195 -25.88 3.47 -8.13
C GLY A 195 -25.80 4.61 -7.11
N ILE A 196 -26.19 5.80 -7.57
CA ILE A 196 -27.03 6.80 -6.87
C ILE A 196 -26.44 7.52 -5.64
N GLY A 197 -25.68 8.59 -5.94
CA GLY A 197 -25.99 9.97 -5.52
C GLY A 197 -25.83 10.36 -4.06
N VAL A 198 -24.72 11.06 -3.73
CA VAL A 198 -24.71 12.27 -2.88
C VAL A 198 -23.56 13.18 -3.35
N LEU A 199 -23.86 14.49 -3.45
CA LEU A 199 -22.97 15.56 -3.92
C LEU A 199 -21.62 15.64 -3.19
N ALA A 200 -20.53 15.63 -3.95
CA ALA A 200 -19.23 16.08 -3.47
C ALA A 200 -19.17 17.62 -3.57
N THR A 201 -19.37 18.31 -2.45
CA THR A 201 -18.88 19.69 -2.29
C THR A 201 -17.39 19.64 -1.97
N ILE A 202 -16.54 19.54 -3.01
CA ILE A 202 -15.12 19.89 -2.87
C ILE A 202 -15.03 21.40 -3.02
N GLY A 203 -15.05 22.08 -1.87
CA GLY A 203 -14.89 23.51 -1.78
C GLY A 203 -14.29 23.87 -0.44
N LEU A 204 -12.96 23.80 -0.32
CA LEU A 204 -12.21 24.80 0.43
C LEU A 204 -10.77 24.82 -0.06
N ALA A 205 -10.49 25.77 -0.94
CA ALA A 205 -9.16 26.25 -1.21
C ALA A 205 -8.58 26.80 0.11
N ALA A 206 -7.63 26.08 0.71
CA ALA A 206 -6.71 26.70 1.64
C ALA A 206 -5.77 27.59 0.81
N ALA A 207 -6.10 28.87 0.74
CA ALA A 207 -5.18 29.91 0.31
C ALA A 207 -3.97 29.92 1.26
N PHE A 208 -2.97 29.11 0.97
CA PHE A 208 -1.69 29.18 1.66
C PHE A 208 -0.96 30.43 1.18
N ASN A 209 -0.83 31.38 2.11
CA ASN A 209 -0.07 32.62 2.02
C ASN A 209 1.27 32.40 1.31
N ARG A 210 1.39 32.97 0.11
CA ARG A 210 2.62 33.02 -0.71
C ARG A 210 3.77 33.76 0.02
N THR A 211 3.47 34.50 1.08
CA THR A 211 4.42 35.27 1.90
C THR A 211 5.23 34.43 2.88
N LEU A 212 4.86 33.19 3.21
CA LEU A 212 5.63 32.37 4.15
C LEU A 212 6.81 31.62 3.49
N ILE A 213 6.75 31.40 2.18
CA ILE A 213 7.79 30.68 1.42
C ILE A 213 8.96 31.61 1.05
N GLU A 214 8.73 32.92 0.93
CA GLU A 214 9.79 33.88 0.59
C GLU A 214 10.71 34.26 1.77
N SER A 215 10.35 33.96 3.03
CA SER A 215 11.21 34.34 4.17
C SER A 215 12.39 33.38 4.39
N LYS A 216 12.27 32.10 4.01
CA LYS A 216 13.35 31.12 4.19
C LYS A 216 14.41 31.13 3.09
N THR A 217 14.10 31.64 1.90
CA THR A 217 15.09 31.74 0.81
C THR A 217 16.05 32.92 1.00
N LYS A 218 15.68 33.95 1.79
CA LYS A 218 16.57 35.08 2.11
C LYS A 218 17.56 34.81 3.25
N GLN A 219 17.35 33.78 4.08
CA GLN A 219 18.24 33.49 5.21
C GLN A 219 19.46 32.65 4.82
N ILE A 220 19.44 31.99 3.65
CA ILE A 220 20.55 31.16 3.16
C ILE A 220 21.52 31.99 2.29
N ALA A 221 21.12 33.19 1.83
CA ALA A 221 21.94 34.05 0.98
C ALA A 221 22.83 35.07 1.73
N ASN A 222 22.78 35.12 3.07
CA ASN A 222 23.54 36.08 3.89
C ASN A 222 24.51 35.40 4.89
N SER A 223 24.95 34.17 4.61
CA SER A 223 26.00 33.52 5.40
C SER A 223 27.15 33.07 4.49
N TYR A 224 27.74 34.04 3.79
CA TYR A 224 29.11 34.06 3.28
C TYR A 224 29.62 35.50 3.28
#